data_AF-A0A8J6HPQ8-F1
#
_entry.id   AF-A0A8J6HPQ8-F1
#
_cell.length_a   1.000
_cell.length_b   1.000
_cell.length_c   1.000
_cell.angle_alpha   90.00
_cell.angle_beta   90.00
_cell.angle_gamma   90.00
#
_symmetry.space_group_name_H-M   'P 1'
#
loop_
_entity.id
_entity.type
_entity.pdbx_description
1 polymer ?
#
loop_
_entity_poly.entity_id
_entity_poly.type
_entity_poly.pdbx_seq_one_letter_code
_entity_poly.pdbx_strand_id
1 'polypeptide(L)'
;MENILKKHKQIGDNARFVIYREALAQISEYSEAGITVRGTYVQPGKSPPEGERKLYLAIESTSDIAVAKAKAEITRLIKEELLKLQTAGHHTFNKARYKVV
;
A
#
# COMPACT_ATOMS: atom_id res chain seq x y z
N MET A 1 -23.28 11.95 17.85
CA MET A 1 -21.89 11.48 17.71
C MET A 1 -21.85 10.59 16.48
N GLU A 2 -21.20 11.01 15.40
CA GLU A 2 -21.06 10.18 14.19
C GLU A 2 -20.12 9.01 14.46
N ASN A 3 -20.57 7.79 14.18
CA ASN A 3 -19.74 6.59 14.28
C ASN A 3 -18.80 6.52 13.07
N ILE A 4 -17.57 7.02 13.24
CA ILE A 4 -16.51 6.90 12.22
C ILE A 4 -15.84 5.54 12.36
N LEU A 5 -15.93 4.72 11.32
CA LEU A 5 -15.31 3.40 11.24
C LEU A 5 -13.87 3.55 10.77
N LYS A 6 -12.91 3.06 11.56
CA LYS A 6 -11.48 3.08 11.22
C LYS A 6 -10.95 1.67 10.98
N LYS A 7 -10.51 1.36 9.76
CA LYS A 7 -9.81 0.10 9.45
C LYS A 7 -8.39 0.35 8.97
N HIS A 8 -7.46 -0.43 9.49
CA HIS A 8 -6.05 -0.38 9.10
C HIS A 8 -5.70 -1.63 8.30
N LYS A 9 -5.19 -1.46 7.09
CA LYS A 9 -4.61 -2.54 6.28
C LYS A 9 -3.11 -2.36 6.24
N GLN A 10 -2.38 -3.32 6.82
CA GLN A 10 -0.93 -3.36 6.73
C GLN A 10 -0.52 -3.67 5.29
N ILE A 11 0.53 -2.99 4.85
CA ILE A 11 1.04 -3.08 3.49
C ILE A 11 2.45 -3.63 3.54
N GLY A 12 2.67 -4.75 2.84
CA GLY A 12 3.95 -5.44 2.82
C GLY A 12 5.00 -4.71 1.97
N ASP A 13 6.16 -4.49 2.59
CA ASP A 13 7.56 -4.57 2.13
C ASP A 13 8.02 -4.10 0.73
N ASN A 14 7.19 -3.46 -0.09
CA ASN A 14 7.65 -2.86 -1.35
C ASN A 14 7.56 -1.33 -1.35
N ALA A 15 8.70 -0.67 -1.57
CA ALA A 15 8.91 0.78 -1.70
C ALA A 15 8.13 1.47 -2.85
N ARG A 16 7.08 0.83 -3.40
CA ARG A 16 6.31 1.26 -4.57
C ARG A 16 5.11 2.16 -4.26
N PHE A 17 4.79 2.41 -2.99
CA PHE A 17 3.62 3.20 -2.59
C PHE A 17 3.70 4.70 -2.91
N VAL A 18 4.88 5.20 -3.27
CA VAL A 18 5.05 6.60 -3.73
C VAL A 18 4.30 6.85 -5.05
N ILE A 19 4.06 5.82 -5.86
CA ILE A 19 3.44 5.91 -7.20
C ILE A 19 1.88 5.89 -7.12
N TYR A 20 1.29 5.76 -5.92
CA TYR A 20 -0.15 5.46 -5.77
C TYR A 20 -1.03 6.59 -5.24
N ARG A 21 -0.51 7.81 -5.05
CA ARG A 21 -1.31 8.92 -4.51
C ARG A 21 -2.55 9.23 -5.36
N GLU A 22 -2.43 9.19 -6.68
CA GLU A 22 -3.56 9.49 -7.59
C GLU A 22 -4.62 8.39 -7.58
N ALA A 23 -4.21 7.12 -7.64
CA ALA A 23 -5.13 5.99 -7.55
C ALA A 23 -5.88 5.94 -6.20
N LEU A 24 -5.22 6.32 -5.09
CA LEU A 24 -5.86 6.40 -3.79
C LEU A 24 -6.93 7.51 -3.74
N ALA A 25 -6.71 8.64 -4.43
CA ALA A 25 -7.71 9.70 -4.53
C ALA A 25 -8.95 9.22 -5.29
N GLN A 26 -8.77 8.52 -6.41
CA GLN A 26 -9.88 7.96 -7.19
C GLN A 26 -10.68 6.93 -6.39
N ILE A 27 -10.00 6.06 -5.63
CA ILE A 27 -10.69 5.10 -4.76
C ILE A 27 -11.43 5.84 -3.63
N SER A 28 -10.84 6.89 -3.07
CA SER A 28 -11.47 7.70 -2.02
C SER A 28 -12.78 8.30 -2.51
N GLU A 29 -12.79 8.85 -3.73
CA GLU A 29 -13.98 9.40 -4.39
C GLU A 29 -15.02 8.30 -4.71
N TYR A 30 -14.59 7.17 -5.27
CA TYR A 30 -15.48 6.05 -5.62
C TYR A 30 -16.13 5.39 -4.40
N SER A 31 -15.39 5.28 -3.30
CA SER A 31 -15.83 4.56 -2.11
C SER A 31 -16.48 5.45 -1.05
N GLU A 32 -16.45 6.77 -1.22
CA GLU A 32 -16.87 7.74 -0.19
C GLU A 32 -16.18 7.48 1.17
N ALA A 33 -14.90 7.07 1.09
CA ALA A 33 -14.08 6.77 2.26
C ALA A 33 -12.79 7.61 2.21
N GLY A 34 -12.45 8.24 3.34
CA GLY A 34 -11.17 8.91 3.52
C GLY A 34 -10.05 7.88 3.61
N ILE A 35 -9.04 8.00 2.75
CA ILE A 35 -7.89 7.10 2.73
C ILE A 35 -6.63 7.89 3.03
N THR A 36 -5.85 7.46 4.03
CA THR A 36 -4.58 8.08 4.39
C THR A 36 -3.47 7.05 4.52
N VAL A 37 -2.27 7.39 4.02
CA VAL A 37 -1.07 6.58 4.17
C VAL A 37 -0.38 6.99 5.47
N ARG A 38 -0.10 6.03 6.36
CA ARG A 38 0.54 6.28 7.66
C ARG A 38 1.60 5.22 7.97
N GLY A 39 2.51 5.55 8.88
CA GLY A 39 3.60 4.67 9.29
C GLY A 39 4.80 4.71 8.36
N THR A 40 5.81 3.94 8.72
CA THR A 40 7.13 3.95 8.07
C THR A 40 7.32 2.69 7.26
N TYR A 41 7.87 2.85 6.05
CA TYR A 41 8.28 1.70 5.25
C TYR A 41 9.43 0.99 5.97
N VAL A 42 9.20 -0.27 6.34
CA VAL A 42 10.22 -1.12 6.94
C VAL A 42 10.65 -2.10 5.87
N GLN A 43 11.96 -2.22 5.66
CA GLN A 43 12.49 -3.19 4.70
C GLN A 43 12.14 -4.61 5.14
N PRO A 44 11.89 -5.52 4.19
CA PRO A 44 11.65 -6.92 4.50
C PRO A 44 12.77 -7.50 5.36
N GLY A 45 12.39 -8.24 6.41
CA GLY A 45 13.32 -8.82 7.38
C GLY A 45 13.80 -7.86 8.47
N LYS A 46 13.41 -6.58 8.45
CA LYS A 46 13.67 -5.64 9.55
C LYS A 46 12.42 -5.44 10.40
N SER A 47 12.65 -5.18 11.69
CA SER A 47 11.60 -4.71 12.60
C SER A 47 11.43 -3.20 12.44
N PRO A 48 10.20 -2.66 12.62
CA PRO A 48 10.00 -1.22 12.70
C PRO A 48 10.84 -0.61 13.83
N PRO A 49 11.32 0.64 13.67
CA PRO A 49 11.93 1.39 14.76
C PRO A 49 11.03 1.42 16.01
N GLU A 50 11.64 1.50 17.19
CA GLU A 50 10.91 1.55 18.46
C GLU A 50 9.95 2.74 18.49
N GLY A 51 8.65 2.47 18.71
CA GLY A 51 7.59 3.49 18.70
C GLY A 51 6.95 3.76 17.35
N GLU A 52 7.50 3.27 16.23
CA GLU A 52 6.92 3.45 14.90
C GLU A 52 6.11 2.24 14.43
N ARG A 53 5.04 2.49 13.64
CA ARG A 53 4.25 1.43 13.00
C ARG A 53 4.72 1.22 11.56
N LYS A 54 4.76 -0.05 11.13
CA LYS A 54 4.94 -0.40 9.71
C LYS A 54 3.91 0.31 8.84
N LEU A 55 4.29 0.67 7.62
CA LEU A 55 3.45 1.33 6.61
C LEU A 55 2.07 0.66 6.49
N TYR A 56 1.02 1.49 6.56
CA TYR A 56 -0.36 1.06 6.48
C TYR A 56 -1.24 2.11 5.80
N LEU A 57 -2.36 1.65 5.23
CA LEU A 57 -3.46 2.51 4.81
C LEU A 57 -4.50 2.55 5.93
N ALA A 58 -4.86 3.76 6.35
CA ALA A 58 -6.01 4.03 7.19
C ALA A 58 -7.19 4.42 6.30
N ILE A 59 -8.29 3.68 6.45
CA ILE A 59 -9.55 3.92 5.77
C ILE A 59 -10.56 4.35 6.82
N GLU A 60 -11.15 5.53 6.63
CA GLU A 60 -12.11 6.16 7.53
C GLU A 60 -13.39 6.48 6.75
N SER A 61 -14.54 6.03 7.23
CA SER A 61 -15.84 6.37 6.64
C SER A 61 -16.94 6.23 7.69
N THR A 62 -18.12 6.79 7.41
CA THR A 62 -19.33 6.64 8.22
C THR A 62 -20.13 5.38 7.86
N SER A 63 -19.74 4.66 6.80
CA SER A 63 -20.43 3.47 6.29
C SER A 63 -19.52 2.25 6.22
N ASP A 64 -19.94 1.12 6.80
CA ASP A 64 -19.23 -0.15 6.68
C ASP A 64 -19.10 -0.62 5.23
N ILE A 65 -20.11 -0.31 4.41
CA ILE A 65 -20.14 -0.64 2.98
C ILE A 65 -19.06 0.15 2.25
N ALA A 66 -18.90 1.45 2.56
CA ALA A 66 -17.85 2.30 2.00
C ALA A 66 -16.45 1.77 2.34
N VAL A 67 -16.22 1.41 3.61
CA VAL A 67 -14.96 0.80 4.06
C VAL A 67 -14.70 -0.52 3.35
N ALA A 68 -15.73 -1.36 3.17
CA ALA A 68 -15.62 -2.63 2.47
C ALA A 68 -15.26 -2.44 0.98
N LYS A 69 -15.93 -1.51 0.29
CA LYS A 69 -15.64 -1.14 -1.11
C LYS A 69 -14.19 -0.67 -1.27
N ALA A 70 -13.76 0.29 -0.44
CA ALA A 70 -12.40 0.81 -0.46
C ALA A 70 -11.36 -0.31 -0.26
N LYS A 71 -11.59 -1.18 0.75
CA LYS A 71 -10.68 -2.30 1.04
C LYS A 71 -10.59 -3.30 -0.11
N ALA A 72 -11.72 -3.62 -0.75
CA ALA A 72 -11.76 -4.54 -1.89
C ALA A 72 -10.94 -3.97 -3.05
N GLU A 73 -11.15 -2.69 -3.36
CA GLU A 73 -10.53 -2.06 -4.53
C GLU A 73 -9.03 -1.82 -4.36
N ILE A 74 -8.61 -1.36 -3.18
CA ILE A 74 -7.18 -1.27 -2.83
C ILE A 74 -6.52 -2.64 -2.95
N THR A 75 -7.19 -3.71 -2.50
CA THR A 75 -6.62 -5.07 -2.56
C THR A 75 -6.53 -5.57 -4.01
N ARG A 76 -7.52 -5.28 -4.86
CA ARG A 76 -7.52 -5.63 -6.28
C ARG A 76 -6.36 -4.94 -7.00
N LEU A 77 -6.24 -3.63 -6.82
CA LEU A 77 -5.24 -2.80 -7.48
C LEU A 77 -3.81 -3.19 -7.05
N ILE A 78 -3.58 -3.48 -5.76
CA ILE A 78 -2.27 -4.01 -5.31
C ILE A 78 -1.92 -5.34 -5.98
N LYS A 79 -2.90 -6.25 -6.14
CA LYS A 79 -2.66 -7.56 -6.76
C LYS A 79 -2.34 -7.45 -8.24
N GLU A 80 -3.08 -6.63 -8.98
CA GLU A 80 -2.85 -6.43 -10.42
C GLU A 80 -1.46 -5.90 -10.70
N GLU A 81 -1.00 -5.01 -9.82
CA GLU A 81 0.28 -4.34 -9.99
C GLU A 81 1.43 -5.24 -9.55
N LEU A 82 1.23 -6.06 -8.52
CA LEU A 82 2.16 -7.13 -8.19
C LEU A 82 2.31 -8.12 -9.37
N LEU A 83 1.20 -8.47 -10.05
CA LEU A 83 1.22 -9.38 -11.19
C LEU A 83 1.95 -8.78 -12.39
N LYS A 84 1.66 -7.53 -12.77
CA LYS A 84 2.37 -6.83 -13.87
C LYS A 84 3.89 -6.83 -13.67
N LEU A 85 4.35 -6.77 -12.42
CA LEU A 85 5.77 -6.78 -12.09
C LEU A 85 6.42 -8.14 -12.17
N GLN A 86 5.69 -9.22 -11.87
CA GLN A 86 6.18 -10.56 -12.13
C GLN A 86 6.38 -10.78 -13.63
N THR A 87 5.50 -10.22 -14.46
CA THR A 87 5.62 -10.29 -15.93
C THR A 87 6.74 -9.40 -16.47
N ALA A 88 6.94 -8.21 -15.91
CA ALA A 88 8.00 -7.27 -16.32
C ALA A 88 9.39 -7.61 -15.75
N GLY A 89 9.48 -8.40 -14.67
CA GLY A 89 10.72 -8.72 -13.94
C GLY A 89 11.62 -9.78 -14.59
N HIS A 90 11.22 -10.39 -15.72
CA HIS A 90 12.07 -11.33 -16.46
C HIS A 90 13.12 -10.66 -17.34
N HIS A 91 13.13 -9.32 -17.43
CA HIS A 91 14.11 -8.57 -18.20
C HIS A 91 14.81 -7.53 -17.31
N THR A 92 15.78 -7.96 -16.48
CA THR A 92 16.98 -7.20 -16.06
C THR A 92 17.54 -7.67 -14.70
N PHE A 93 17.89 -8.95 -14.58
CA PHE A 93 18.81 -9.41 -13.53
C PHE A 93 20.09 -9.97 -14.16
N ASN A 94 20.75 -9.16 -14.98
CA ASN A 94 22.15 -9.39 -15.27
C ASN A 94 22.84 -8.09 -15.67
N LYS A 95 23.31 -7.31 -14.68
CA LYS A 95 24.34 -6.31 -14.92
C LYS A 95 25.22 -6.11 -13.70
N ALA A 96 26.44 -6.64 -13.85
CA ALA A 96 27.69 -6.05 -13.37
C ALA A 96 27.88 -5.92 -11.85
N ARG A 97 28.33 -7.02 -11.23
CA ARG A 97 29.27 -6.91 -10.10
C ARG A 97 30.70 -6.87 -10.66
N TYR A 98 31.31 -5.69 -10.73
CA TYR A 98 32.77 -5.60 -10.76
C TYR A 98 33.24 -5.22 -9.36
N LYS A 99 33.92 -6.14 -8.69
CA LYS A 99 34.77 -5.84 -7.54
C LYS A 99 36.20 -5.78 -8.09
N VAL A 100 36.78 -4.59 -8.11
CA VAL A 100 38.23 -4.42 -8.29
C VAL A 100 38.88 -4.74 -6.95
N VAL A 101 39.76 -5.74 -6.94
CA VAL A 101 40.85 -5.91 -5.96
C VAL A 101 42.13 -5.81 -6.75
#